data_AF-A0A0P9GFW7-F1
#
_entry.id   AF-A0A0P9GFW7-F1
#
_cell.length_a   1.000
_cell.length_b   1.000
_cell.length_c   1.000
_cell.angle_alpha   90.00
_cell.angle_beta   90.00
_cell.angle_gamma   90.00
#
_symmetry.space_group_name_H-M   'P 1'
#
loop_
_entity.id
_entity.type
_entity.pdbx_description
1 polymer ?
#
loop_
_entity_poly.entity_id
_entity_poly.type
_entity_poly.pdbx_seq_one_letter_code
_entity_poly.pdbx_strand_id
1 'polypeptide(L)'
;DVHVIGTTTIVKRNGSNYESTESRFSSEDALMEFIARKLENTPYAYSLAYPITDAILPDGSRVNIIGGPSTRYTVRDEDARIITEPRTIVTIRKPIYPFSMDDLIRLQMLDEETRAFFKLMMQLGDSFIIAGGVGSGKTTLMNALTGDIPKGLLSIFVEELPEMTPLTDWCIRLTDRSQNVEGKGRLDMATNIINTLRMDND
;
A
#
# COMPACT_ATOMS: atom_id res chain seq x y z
N ASP A 1 -8.09 -2.90 4.68
CA ASP A 1 -7.19 -2.34 5.71
C ASP A 1 -7.56 -2.85 7.10
N VAL A 2 -6.57 -2.92 7.98
CA VAL A 2 -6.72 -3.26 9.40
C VAL A 2 -6.03 -2.18 10.21
N HIS A 3 -6.71 -1.62 11.21
CA HIS A 3 -6.12 -0.68 12.15
C HIS A 3 -6.18 -1.27 13.56
N VAL A 4 -5.02 -1.38 14.19
CA VAL A 4 -4.84 -1.72 15.60
C VAL A 4 -4.60 -0.41 16.33
N ILE A 5 -5.41 -0.13 17.35
CA ILE A 5 -5.36 1.09 18.14
C ILE A 5 -5.14 0.67 19.60
N GLY A 6 -3.87 0.69 20.00
CA GLY A 6 -3.42 0.09 21.26
C GLY A 6 -3.76 -1.40 21.32
N THR A 7 -3.99 -1.89 22.53
CA THR A 7 -4.28 -3.31 22.78
C THR A 7 -5.76 -3.67 22.60
N THR A 8 -6.66 -2.69 22.71
CA THR A 8 -8.09 -2.94 22.93
C THR A 8 -8.96 -2.74 21.71
N THR A 9 -8.50 -2.06 20.66
CA THR A 9 -9.37 -1.73 19.53
C THR A 9 -8.71 -2.15 18.24
N ILE A 10 -9.33 -3.11 17.55
CA ILE A 10 -8.92 -3.52 16.20
C ILE A 10 -10.13 -3.35 15.28
N VAL A 11 -9.98 -2.47 14.28
CA VAL A 11 -11.00 -2.20 13.27
C VAL A 11 -10.54 -2.68 11.89
N LYS A 12 -11.47 -3.25 11.13
CA LYS A 12 -11.26 -3.62 9.73
C LYS A 12 -12.05 -2.67 8.85
N ARG A 13 -11.44 -2.26 7.74
CA ARG A 13 -12.14 -1.48 6.72
C ARG A 13 -12.82 -2.41 5.73
N ASN A 14 -14.13 -2.22 5.54
CA ASN A 14 -14.96 -2.91 4.55
C ASN A 14 -15.60 -1.86 3.62
N GLY A 15 -15.03 -1.69 2.42
CA GLY A 15 -15.38 -0.59 1.52
C GLY A 15 -15.14 0.79 2.17
N SER A 16 -16.20 1.56 2.34
CA SER A 16 -16.16 2.89 2.99
C SER A 16 -16.37 2.85 4.51
N ASN A 17 -16.74 1.69 5.06
CA ASN A 17 -17.11 1.54 6.47
C ASN A 17 -15.98 0.89 7.28
N TYR A 18 -15.99 1.13 8.59
CA TYR A 18 -15.11 0.49 9.56
C TYR A 18 -15.94 -0.38 10.49
N GLU A 19 -15.46 -1.59 10.75
CA GLU A 19 -16.11 -2.56 11.63
C GLU A 19 -15.13 -2.97 12.73
N SER A 20 -15.56 -2.84 13.98
CA SER A 20 -14.80 -3.36 15.13
C SER A 20 -14.78 -4.88 15.12
N THR A 21 -13.64 -5.45 15.43
CA THR A 21 -13.49 -6.90 15.63
C THR A 21 -13.63 -7.23 17.12
N GLU A 22 -13.68 -8.52 17.47
CA GLU A 22 -13.56 -9.00 18.85
C GLU A 22 -12.10 -9.25 19.29
N SER A 23 -11.15 -9.23 18.35
CA SER A 23 -9.74 -9.53 18.61
C SER A 23 -9.04 -8.42 19.40
N ARG A 24 -8.23 -8.80 20.40
CA ARG A 24 -7.50 -7.89 21.29
C ARG A 24 -6.09 -8.41 21.53
N PHE A 25 -5.17 -7.51 21.89
CA PHE A 25 -3.88 -7.91 22.46
C PHE A 25 -4.00 -7.97 23.98
N SER A 26 -3.36 -8.96 24.61
CA SER A 26 -3.41 -9.15 26.06
C SER A 26 -2.68 -8.06 26.84
N SER A 27 -1.67 -7.44 26.23
CA SER A 27 -0.83 -6.40 26.83
C SER A 27 -0.11 -5.58 25.75
N GLU A 28 0.47 -4.44 26.15
CA GLU A 28 1.31 -3.65 25.23
C GLU A 28 2.54 -4.47 24.80
N ASP A 29 3.11 -5.29 25.69
CA ASP A 29 4.21 -6.21 25.35
C ASP A 29 3.82 -7.21 24.26
N ALA A 30 2.60 -7.77 24.31
CA ALA A 30 2.11 -8.68 23.27
C ALA A 30 1.92 -7.97 21.91
N LEU A 31 1.53 -6.69 21.92
CA LEU A 31 1.49 -5.87 20.70
C LEU A 31 2.89 -5.59 20.16
N MET A 32 3.85 -5.27 21.05
CA MET A 32 5.25 -5.05 20.67
C MET A 32 5.89 -6.31 20.08
N GLU A 33 5.63 -7.49 20.67
CA GLU A 33 6.09 -8.77 20.15
C GLU A 33 5.47 -9.07 18.77
N PHE A 34 4.17 -8.79 18.60
CA PHE A 34 3.52 -8.90 17.29
C PHE A 34 4.19 -8.00 16.25
N ILE A 35 4.47 -6.74 16.59
CA ILE A 35 5.16 -5.80 15.70
C ILE A 35 6.56 -6.32 15.35
N ALA A 36 7.35 -6.72 16.34
CA ALA A 36 8.71 -7.23 16.14
C ALA A 36 8.72 -8.45 15.20
N ARG A 37 7.81 -9.40 15.41
CA ARG A 37 7.66 -10.57 14.55
C ARG A 37 7.19 -10.21 13.14
N LYS A 38 6.36 -9.18 12.96
CA LYS A 38 5.94 -8.74 11.63
C LYS A 38 7.07 -8.08 10.85
N LEU A 39 7.95 -7.34 11.53
CA LEU A 39 9.11 -6.70 10.92
C LEU A 39 10.31 -7.63 10.81
N GLU A 40 10.23 -8.86 11.33
CA GLU A 40 11.26 -9.87 11.22
C GLU A 40 11.63 -10.11 9.75
N ASN A 41 12.93 -10.15 9.45
CA ASN A 41 13.48 -10.25 8.10
C ASN A 41 13.18 -9.07 7.16
N THR A 42 12.75 -7.93 7.69
CA THR A 42 12.70 -6.67 6.96
C THR A 42 13.84 -5.74 7.43
N PRO A 43 14.27 -4.77 6.62
CA PRO A 43 15.25 -3.76 7.07
C PRO A 43 14.64 -2.71 8.01
N TYR A 44 13.34 -2.82 8.32
CA TYR A 44 12.60 -1.85 9.12
C TYR A 44 12.59 -2.27 10.59
N ALA A 45 12.60 -1.28 11.49
CA ALA A 45 12.57 -1.53 12.93
C ALA A 45 11.73 -0.47 13.64
N TYR A 46 11.01 -0.88 14.68
CA TYR A 46 10.20 -0.01 15.53
C TYR A 46 10.62 -0.18 17.00
N SER A 47 10.67 0.93 17.74
CA SER A 47 10.91 0.92 19.18
C SER A 47 10.31 2.16 19.84
N LEU A 48 10.23 2.20 21.17
CA LEU A 48 9.78 3.40 21.89
C LEU A 48 10.70 4.61 21.67
N ALA A 49 12.00 4.39 21.38
CA ALA A 49 12.94 5.46 21.06
C ALA A 49 12.79 5.99 19.63
N TYR A 50 12.29 5.16 18.71
CA TYR A 50 12.01 5.48 17.31
C TYR A 50 10.56 5.13 16.99
N PRO A 51 9.61 5.95 17.45
CA PRO A 51 8.21 5.54 17.57
C PRO A 51 7.42 5.73 16.27
N ILE A 52 8.08 5.59 15.12
CA ILE A 52 7.46 5.67 13.80
C ILE A 52 8.18 4.73 12.83
N THR A 53 7.43 3.99 12.02
CA THR A 53 7.96 3.09 11.01
C THR A 53 6.95 2.89 9.88
N ASP A 54 7.42 3.00 8.64
CA ASP A 54 6.71 2.58 7.44
C ASP A 54 7.46 1.40 6.82
N ALA A 55 6.78 0.26 6.70
CA ALA A 55 7.36 -1.00 6.27
C ALA A 55 6.51 -1.68 5.20
N ILE A 56 7.17 -2.50 4.38
CA ILE A 56 6.54 -3.45 3.47
C ILE A 56 6.88 -4.85 3.99
N LEU A 57 5.85 -5.66 4.25
CA LEU A 57 6.00 -7.02 4.75
C LEU A 57 6.32 -8.00 3.62
N PRO A 58 6.83 -9.20 3.95
CA PRO A 58 7.08 -10.26 2.96
C PRO A 58 5.83 -10.67 2.17
N ASP A 59 4.63 -10.53 2.74
CA ASP A 59 3.36 -10.79 2.07
C ASP A 59 2.89 -9.63 1.17
N GLY A 60 3.69 -8.57 1.00
CA GLY A 60 3.35 -7.36 0.24
C GLY A 60 2.46 -6.36 1.00
N SER A 61 2.04 -6.67 2.23
CA SER A 61 1.25 -5.72 3.03
C SER A 61 2.09 -4.53 3.41
N ARG A 62 1.48 -3.34 3.40
CA ARG A 62 2.08 -2.13 3.94
C ARG A 62 1.70 -1.98 5.39
N VAL A 63 2.68 -1.69 6.24
CA VAL A 63 2.50 -1.50 7.67
C VAL A 63 3.04 -0.14 8.05
N ASN A 64 2.16 0.74 8.54
CA ASN A 64 2.54 1.95 9.24
C ASN A 64 2.37 1.72 10.74
N ILE A 65 3.40 2.03 11.52
CA ILE A 65 3.38 1.97 12.98
C ILE A 65 3.75 3.35 13.50
N ILE A 66 2.96 3.85 14.44
CA ILE A 66 3.26 5.09 15.17
C ILE A 66 2.87 4.90 16.64
N GLY A 67 3.73 5.33 17.57
CA GLY A 67 3.47 5.20 19.00
C GLY A 67 4.12 6.31 19.80
N GLY A 68 4.29 6.10 21.12
CA GLY A 68 4.86 7.12 22.01
C GLY A 68 3.97 8.36 22.19
N PRO A 69 4.52 9.47 22.72
CA PRO A 69 3.73 10.66 23.07
C PRO A 69 3.16 11.42 21.86
N SER A 70 3.44 11.02 20.61
CA SER A 70 2.90 11.63 19.40
C SER A 70 1.51 11.09 19.01
N THR A 71 1.06 10.02 19.64
CA THR A 71 -0.27 9.43 19.40
C THR A 71 -1.18 9.72 20.59
N ARG A 72 -2.46 9.97 20.31
CA ARG A 72 -3.52 9.99 21.33
C ARG A 72 -4.71 9.27 20.76
N TYR A 73 -5.29 8.39 21.55
CA TYR A 73 -6.58 7.80 21.22
C TYR A 73 -7.55 8.10 22.35
N THR A 74 -8.74 8.56 21.95
CA THR A 74 -9.80 8.91 22.88
C THR A 74 -10.86 7.82 22.84
N VAL A 75 -11.07 7.16 23.97
CA VAL A 75 -12.14 6.17 24.17
C VAL A 75 -13.12 6.65 25.22
N ARG A 76 -14.35 6.15 25.11
CA ARG A 76 -15.30 6.18 26.21
C ARG A 76 -15.24 4.83 26.91
N ASP A 77 -15.01 4.83 28.21
CA ASP A 77 -15.14 3.61 29.00
C ASP A 77 -16.62 3.23 29.21
N GLU A 78 -16.85 2.13 29.92
CA GLU A 78 -18.19 1.63 30.25
C GLU A 78 -19.01 2.63 31.09
N ASP A 79 -18.33 3.50 31.85
CA ASP A 79 -18.92 4.59 32.65
C ASP A 79 -19.11 5.89 31.85
N ALA A 80 -18.92 5.85 30.53
CA ALA A 80 -18.96 6.98 29.60
C ALA A 80 -17.92 8.09 29.88
N ARG A 81 -16.88 7.80 30.66
CA ARG A 81 -15.75 8.73 30.88
C ARG A 81 -14.87 8.79 29.65
N ILE A 82 -14.39 9.99 29.34
CA ILE A 82 -13.50 10.23 28.21
C ILE A 82 -12.06 10.01 28.69
N ILE A 83 -11.42 8.96 28.20
CA ILE A 83 -10.02 8.64 28.48
C ILE A 83 -9.23 8.96 27.22
N THR A 84 -8.20 9.79 27.34
CA THR A 84 -7.27 10.10 26.24
C THR A 84 -5.85 9.76 26.66
N GLU A 85 -5.29 8.73 26.02
CA GLU A 85 -3.97 8.20 26.38
C GLU A 85 -3.10 7.98 25.14
N PRO A 86 -1.76 7.99 25.29
CA PRO A 86 -0.86 7.49 24.26
C PRO A 86 -1.16 6.02 23.93
N ARG A 87 -1.20 5.68 22.64
CA ARG A 87 -1.48 4.31 22.17
C ARG A 87 -0.66 4.01 20.93
N THR A 88 -0.02 2.85 20.89
CA THR A 88 0.62 2.38 19.65
C THR A 88 -0.47 2.10 18.59
N ILE A 89 -0.38 2.76 17.44
CA ILE A 89 -1.28 2.60 16.31
C ILE A 89 -0.55 1.82 15.22
N VAL A 90 -1.14 0.73 14.75
CA VAL A 90 -0.64 -0.06 13.63
C VAL A 90 -1.69 -0.06 12.53
N THR A 91 -1.36 0.44 11.35
CA THR A 91 -2.21 0.38 10.16
C THR A 91 -1.61 -0.59 9.15
N ILE A 92 -2.34 -1.65 8.85
CA ILE A 92 -1.96 -2.68 7.87
C ILE A 92 -2.86 -2.56 6.65
N ARG A 93 -2.28 -2.20 5.51
CA ARG A 93 -2.94 -2.27 4.21
C ARG A 93 -2.52 -3.56 3.53
N LYS A 94 -3.48 -4.47 3.34
CA LYS A 94 -3.24 -5.73 2.66
C LYS A 94 -3.06 -5.49 1.16
N PRO A 95 -2.18 -6.26 0.48
CA PRO A 95 -2.15 -6.21 -0.97
C PRO A 95 -3.51 -6.68 -1.50
N ILE A 96 -3.97 -6.05 -2.56
CA ILE A 96 -5.16 -6.47 -3.28
C ILE A 96 -4.69 -7.44 -4.35
N TYR A 97 -5.33 -8.62 -4.45
CA TYR A 97 -5.09 -9.50 -5.58
C TYR A 97 -5.42 -8.74 -6.88
N PRO A 98 -4.49 -8.66 -7.84
CA PRO A 98 -4.71 -7.89 -9.05
C PRO A 98 -5.91 -8.42 -9.81
N PHE A 99 -6.84 -7.53 -10.16
CA PHE A 99 -7.92 -7.85 -11.09
C PHE A 99 -7.34 -7.87 -12.51
N SER A 100 -7.71 -8.87 -13.30
CA SER A 100 -7.48 -8.87 -14.75
C SER A 100 -8.51 -7.99 -15.47
N MET A 101 -8.25 -7.67 -16.74
CA MET A 101 -9.26 -6.98 -17.57
C MET A 101 -10.56 -7.78 -17.68
N ASP A 102 -10.49 -9.11 -17.73
CA ASP A 102 -11.66 -10.01 -17.71
C ASP A 102 -12.46 -9.87 -16.40
N ASP A 103 -11.78 -9.73 -15.27
CA ASP A 103 -12.45 -9.53 -13.98
C ASP A 103 -13.17 -8.18 -13.94
N LEU A 104 -12.57 -7.12 -14.48
CA LEU A 104 -13.19 -5.80 -14.52
C LEU A 104 -14.46 -5.76 -15.39
N ILE A 105 -14.46 -6.49 -16.50
CA ILE A 105 -15.66 -6.65 -17.35
C ILE A 105 -16.73 -7.46 -16.63
N ARG A 106 -16.35 -8.57 -15.97
CA ARG A 106 -17.29 -9.37 -15.16
C ARG A 106 -17.92 -8.56 -14.02
N LEU A 107 -17.17 -7.63 -13.45
CA LEU A 107 -17.64 -6.69 -12.42
C LEU A 107 -18.39 -5.48 -13.01
N GLN A 108 -18.59 -5.41 -14.33
CA GLN A 108 -19.23 -4.32 -15.04
C GLN A 108 -18.58 -2.95 -14.79
N MET A 109 -17.27 -2.94 -14.53
CA MET A 109 -16.49 -1.70 -14.36
C MET A 109 -16.11 -1.06 -15.71
N LEU A 110 -16.01 -1.87 -16.76
CA LEU A 110 -15.86 -1.45 -18.16
C LEU A 110 -16.48 -2.50 -19.08
N ASP A 111 -16.68 -2.14 -20.35
CA ASP A 111 -17.20 -3.03 -21.38
C ASP A 111 -16.10 -3.55 -22.33
N GLU A 112 -16.44 -4.54 -23.15
CA GLU A 112 -15.51 -5.15 -24.11
C GLU A 112 -15.00 -4.15 -25.14
N GLU A 113 -15.80 -3.14 -25.52
CA GLU A 113 -15.39 -2.09 -26.45
C GLU A 113 -14.28 -1.23 -25.86
N THR A 114 -14.42 -0.82 -24.60
CA THR A 114 -13.40 -0.08 -23.85
C THR A 114 -12.11 -0.89 -23.69
N ARG A 115 -12.21 -2.20 -23.42
CA ARG A 115 -11.02 -3.08 -23.38
C ARG A 115 -10.34 -3.14 -24.74
N ALA A 116 -11.09 -3.33 -25.81
CA ALA A 116 -10.55 -3.40 -27.16
C ALA A 116 -9.81 -2.10 -27.54
N PHE A 117 -10.36 -0.96 -27.14
CA PHE A 117 -9.73 0.35 -27.30
C PHE A 117 -8.39 0.44 -26.57
N PHE A 118 -8.34 0.11 -25.27
CA PHE A 118 -7.08 0.11 -24.51
C PHE A 118 -6.05 -0.85 -25.10
N LYS A 119 -6.48 -2.05 -25.46
CA LYS A 119 -5.60 -3.05 -26.07
C LYS A 119 -4.97 -2.54 -27.36
N LEU A 120 -5.74 -1.83 -28.20
CA LEU A 120 -5.22 -1.21 -29.41
C LEU A 120 -4.20 -0.10 -29.09
N MET A 121 -4.51 0.80 -28.17
CA MET A 121 -3.58 1.85 -27.74
C MET A 121 -2.25 1.29 -27.24
N MET A 122 -2.31 0.23 -26.42
CA MET A 122 -1.12 -0.44 -25.90
C MET A 122 -0.30 -1.11 -27.01
N GLN A 123 -0.95 -1.72 -28.00
CA GLN A 123 -0.26 -2.31 -29.15
C GLN A 123 0.40 -1.26 -30.05
N LEU A 124 -0.15 -0.05 -30.09
CA LEU A 124 0.42 1.08 -30.85
C LEU A 124 1.54 1.81 -30.09
N GLY A 125 1.71 1.55 -28.79
CA GLY A 125 2.67 2.26 -27.95
C GLY A 125 2.21 3.68 -27.60
N ASP A 126 0.91 3.96 -27.62
CA ASP A 126 0.37 5.28 -27.30
C ASP A 126 0.52 5.58 -25.80
N SER A 127 0.90 6.82 -25.49
CA SER A 127 0.93 7.32 -24.10
C SER A 127 -0.45 7.83 -23.68
N PHE A 128 -0.90 7.43 -22.49
CA PHE A 128 -2.19 7.85 -21.95
C PHE A 128 -2.17 8.07 -20.44
N ILE A 129 -3.22 8.72 -19.93
CA ILE A 129 -3.40 9.01 -18.51
C ILE A 129 -4.77 8.49 -18.08
N ILE A 130 -4.80 7.71 -16.99
CA ILE A 130 -6.05 7.31 -16.33
C ILE A 130 -6.38 8.34 -15.26
N ALA A 131 -7.46 9.11 -15.48
CA ALA A 131 -7.91 10.16 -14.56
C ALA A 131 -9.18 9.76 -13.80
N GLY A 132 -9.43 10.42 -12.66
CA GLY A 132 -10.58 10.14 -11.79
C GLY A 132 -10.35 10.48 -10.32
N GLY A 133 -11.42 10.52 -9.53
CA GLY A 133 -11.39 10.84 -8.10
C GLY A 133 -10.60 9.85 -7.24
N VAL A 134 -10.30 10.21 -6.00
CA VAL A 134 -9.68 9.30 -5.03
C VAL A 134 -10.59 8.09 -4.81
N GLY A 135 -10.03 6.87 -4.90
CA GLY A 135 -10.80 5.63 -4.75
C GLY A 135 -11.66 5.22 -5.96
N SER A 136 -11.58 5.92 -7.09
CA SER A 136 -12.37 5.59 -8.29
C SER A 136 -11.87 4.37 -9.09
N GLY A 137 -10.90 3.62 -8.58
CA GLY A 137 -10.37 2.43 -9.26
C GLY A 137 -9.28 2.67 -10.30
N LYS A 138 -8.66 3.86 -10.35
CA LYS A 138 -7.58 4.18 -11.32
C LYS A 138 -6.43 3.18 -11.28
N THR A 139 -5.85 2.98 -10.10
CA THR A 139 -4.75 2.03 -9.89
C THR A 139 -5.20 0.61 -10.22
N THR A 140 -6.45 0.26 -9.93
CA THR A 140 -7.04 -1.04 -10.28
C THR A 140 -7.06 -1.27 -11.79
N LEU A 141 -7.55 -0.29 -12.57
CA LEU A 141 -7.56 -0.35 -14.03
C LEU A 141 -6.14 -0.39 -14.59
N MET A 142 -5.25 0.46 -14.09
CA MET A 142 -3.85 0.48 -14.50
C MET A 142 -3.19 -0.88 -14.27
N ASN A 143 -3.44 -1.51 -13.12
CA ASN A 143 -2.90 -2.82 -12.79
C ASN A 143 -3.45 -3.93 -13.68
N ALA A 144 -4.75 -3.90 -13.98
CA ALA A 144 -5.36 -4.85 -14.91
C ALA A 144 -4.77 -4.74 -16.32
N LEU A 145 -4.55 -3.52 -16.80
CA LEU A 145 -3.95 -3.25 -18.11
C LEU A 145 -2.52 -3.81 -18.21
N THR A 146 -1.77 -3.90 -17.12
CA THR A 146 -0.42 -4.50 -17.16
C THR A 146 -0.42 -5.94 -17.67
N GLY A 147 -1.53 -6.67 -17.55
CA GLY A 147 -1.67 -8.03 -18.07
C GLY A 147 -1.85 -8.09 -19.59
N ASP A 148 -2.21 -6.98 -20.22
CA ASP A 148 -2.38 -6.86 -21.68
C ASP A 148 -1.11 -6.28 -22.35
N ILE A 149 -0.03 -6.00 -21.58
CA ILE A 149 1.27 -5.59 -22.13
C ILE A 149 1.81 -6.72 -23.02
N PRO A 150 2.27 -6.43 -24.26
CA PRO A 150 2.86 -7.43 -25.13
C PRO A 150 4.00 -8.21 -24.46
N LYS A 151 4.01 -9.53 -24.68
CA LYS A 151 5.05 -10.41 -24.11
C LYS A 151 6.43 -10.04 -24.64
N GLY A 152 7.43 -10.14 -23.76
CA GLY A 152 8.83 -9.89 -24.10
C GLY A 152 9.27 -8.44 -23.94
N LEU A 153 8.35 -7.51 -23.60
CA LEU A 153 8.69 -6.14 -23.26
C LEU A 153 9.10 -6.01 -21.79
N LEU A 154 10.02 -5.08 -21.50
CA LEU A 154 10.44 -4.75 -20.14
C LEU A 154 9.68 -3.51 -19.64
N SER A 155 8.78 -3.69 -18.67
CA SER A 155 8.01 -2.58 -18.10
C SER A 155 8.66 -2.01 -16.84
N ILE A 156 8.76 -0.68 -16.73
CA ILE A 156 9.23 -0.01 -15.50
C ILE A 156 8.07 0.72 -14.84
N PHE A 157 7.79 0.37 -13.58
CA PHE A 157 6.79 1.02 -12.74
C PHE A 157 7.48 1.92 -11.73
N VAL A 158 7.14 3.21 -11.76
CA VAL A 158 7.61 4.19 -10.77
C VAL A 158 6.44 4.60 -9.88
N GLU A 159 6.55 4.36 -8.58
CA GLU A 159 5.49 4.63 -7.61
C GLU A 159 6.04 5.36 -6.39
N GLU A 160 5.32 6.33 -5.83
CA GLU A 160 5.72 6.90 -4.53
C GLU A 160 5.73 5.81 -3.45
N LEU A 161 4.70 4.98 -3.47
CA LEU A 161 4.53 3.84 -2.59
C LEU A 161 4.03 2.66 -3.42
N PRO A 162 4.54 1.43 -3.21
CA PRO A 162 4.16 0.29 -4.01
C PRO A 162 2.70 -0.08 -3.75
N GLU A 163 1.85 0.07 -4.78
CA GLU A 163 0.44 -0.32 -4.75
C GLU A 163 0.10 -1.29 -5.88
N MET A 164 0.78 -1.15 -7.01
CA MET A 164 0.62 -2.03 -8.17
C MET A 164 1.14 -3.43 -7.86
N THR A 165 0.49 -4.42 -8.44
CA THR A 165 0.96 -5.81 -8.50
C THR A 165 0.88 -6.21 -9.97
N PRO A 166 1.86 -5.79 -10.80
CA PRO A 166 1.80 -5.95 -12.24
C PRO A 166 1.65 -7.42 -12.65
N LEU A 167 0.89 -7.63 -13.74
CA LEU A 167 0.59 -8.94 -14.33
C LEU A 167 1.52 -9.27 -15.52
N THR A 168 2.43 -8.37 -15.89
CA THR A 168 3.42 -8.57 -16.96
C THR A 168 4.55 -9.51 -16.54
N ASP A 169 5.17 -10.18 -17.51
CA ASP A 169 6.24 -11.15 -17.32
C ASP A 169 7.53 -10.49 -16.78
N TRP A 170 7.91 -9.34 -17.35
CA TRP A 170 9.16 -8.64 -17.03
C TRP A 170 8.87 -7.25 -16.49
N CYS A 171 9.18 -7.02 -15.22
CA CYS A 171 9.02 -5.71 -14.62
C CYS A 171 10.15 -5.30 -13.68
N ILE A 172 10.44 -4.00 -13.69
CA ILE A 172 11.26 -3.32 -12.69
C ILE A 172 10.35 -2.36 -11.92
N ARG A 173 10.46 -2.35 -10.59
CA ARG A 173 9.71 -1.44 -9.72
C ARG A 173 10.66 -0.49 -9.02
N LEU A 174 10.45 0.79 -9.23
CA LEU A 174 11.15 1.87 -8.54
C LEU A 174 10.18 2.54 -7.59
N THR A 175 10.61 2.69 -6.33
CA THR A 175 9.82 3.40 -5.32
C THR A 175 10.62 4.53 -4.70
N ASP A 176 9.90 5.52 -4.17
CA ASP A 176 10.53 6.58 -3.42
C ASP A 176 11.24 6.00 -2.17
N ARG A 177 12.33 6.66 -1.81
CA ARG A 177 13.13 6.31 -0.63
C ARG A 177 13.34 7.56 0.19
N SER A 178 12.91 7.51 1.45
CA SER A 178 13.21 8.54 2.44
C SER A 178 14.70 8.60 2.77
N GLN A 179 15.15 9.74 3.30
CA GLN A 179 16.51 9.87 3.81
C GLN A 179 16.78 8.84 4.92
N ASN A 180 18.02 8.36 4.98
CA ASN A 180 18.50 7.59 6.13
C ASN A 180 18.66 8.48 7.37
N VAL A 181 19.06 7.90 8.51
CA VAL A 181 19.27 8.64 9.76
C VAL A 181 20.32 9.76 9.68
N GLU A 182 21.20 9.74 8.67
CA GLU A 182 22.18 10.79 8.39
C GLU A 182 21.66 11.86 7.41
N GLY A 183 20.40 11.81 6.99
CA GLY A 183 19.82 12.74 6.03
C GLY A 183 20.19 12.46 4.56
N LYS A 184 20.75 11.28 4.24
CA LYS A 184 21.26 10.93 2.91
C LYS A 184 20.42 9.86 2.21
N GLY A 185 20.59 9.75 0.88
CA GLY A 185 20.02 8.64 0.11
C GLY A 185 18.53 8.76 -0.21
N ARG A 186 18.00 9.99 -0.21
CA ARG A 186 16.65 10.26 -0.71
C ARG A 186 16.57 9.96 -2.20
N LEU A 187 15.51 9.27 -2.61
CA LEU A 187 15.09 9.13 -4.01
C LEU A 187 13.63 9.54 -4.09
N ASP A 188 13.31 10.46 -4.97
CA ASP A 188 11.92 10.85 -5.27
C ASP A 188 11.51 10.37 -6.66
N MET A 189 10.22 10.47 -6.94
CA MET A 189 9.64 10.03 -8.21
C MET A 189 10.32 10.66 -9.43
N ALA A 190 10.66 11.96 -9.37
CA ALA A 190 11.33 12.64 -10.47
C ALA A 190 12.74 12.06 -10.72
N THR A 191 13.51 11.81 -9.66
CA THR A 191 14.82 11.15 -9.75
C THR A 191 14.69 9.74 -10.31
N ASN A 192 13.69 8.99 -9.86
CA ASN A 192 13.43 7.63 -10.35
C ASN A 192 13.05 7.64 -11.85
N ILE A 193 12.20 8.57 -12.30
CA ILE A 193 11.85 8.73 -13.72
C ILE A 193 13.08 9.06 -14.56
N ILE A 194 13.94 9.99 -14.13
CA ILE A 194 15.18 10.31 -14.87
C ILE A 194 16.08 9.08 -14.97
N ASN A 195 16.10 8.24 -13.95
CA ASN A 195 16.90 7.02 -13.93
C ASN A 195 16.39 5.97 -14.94
N THR A 196 15.07 5.90 -15.21
CA THR A 196 14.52 4.93 -16.19
C THR A 196 15.04 5.17 -17.60
N LEU A 197 15.36 6.42 -17.95
CA LEU A 197 15.92 6.79 -19.26
C LEU A 197 17.27 6.11 -19.57
N ARG A 198 17.92 5.52 -18.56
CA ARG A 198 19.20 4.79 -18.70
C ARG A 198 19.03 3.28 -18.68
N MET A 199 17.81 2.78 -18.57
CA MET A 199 17.50 1.36 -18.41
C MET A 199 17.05 0.68 -19.70
N ASP A 200 16.94 1.42 -20.81
CA ASP A 200 16.55 0.89 -22.13
C ASP A 200 15.25 0.08 -22.04
N ASN A 201 14.16 0.79 -21.73
CA ASN A 201 12.81 0.22 -21.56
C ASN A 201 11.93 0.48 -22.78
N ASP A 202 10.93 -0.38 -22.95
CA ASP A 202 9.96 -0.34 -24.04
C ASP A 202 8.73 0.51 -23.71
#